data_AF-A0A643C059-F1
#
_entry.id   AF-A0A643C059-F1
#
_cell.length_a   1.000
_cell.length_b   1.000
_cell.length_c   1.000
_cell.angle_alpha   90.00
_cell.angle_beta   90.00
_cell.angle_gamma   90.00
#
_symmetry.space_group_name_H-M   'P 1'
#
loop_
_entity.id
_entity.type
_entity.pdbx_description
1 polymer ?
#
loop_
_entity_poly.entity_id
_entity_poly.type
_entity_poly.pdbx_seq_one_letter_code
_entity_poly.pdbx_strand_id
1 'polypeptide(L)'
;MTQSTKEAYVISLYINNPLLIGGRKFDLRLYVLVSTYRPLRYYMHKLGFCCFCTVKYTPSTSELNNMFVHLTNVAIQKHGEDYNQIHGGTGARGP
;
A
#
# COMPACT_ATOMS: atom_id res chain seq x y z
N MET A 1 7.24 -38.44 10.56
CA MET A 1 8.00 -37.56 9.66
C MET A 1 7.17 -36.32 9.40
N THR A 2 7.51 -35.18 9.98
CA THR A 2 6.82 -33.91 9.75
C THR A 2 7.37 -33.29 8.46
N GLN A 3 6.54 -33.21 7.40
CA GLN A 3 6.90 -32.48 6.20
C GLN A 3 6.97 -30.98 6.52
N SER A 4 8.17 -30.40 6.42
CA SER A 4 8.34 -28.96 6.38
C SER A 4 7.74 -28.45 5.07
N THR A 5 6.61 -27.75 5.15
CA THR A 5 6.05 -27.01 4.03
C THR A 5 7.01 -25.87 3.68
N LYS A 6 7.74 -25.99 2.56
CA LYS A 6 8.54 -24.89 2.03
C LYS A 6 7.62 -23.75 1.61
N GLU A 7 7.77 -22.59 2.24
CA GLU A 7 7.07 -21.37 1.82
C GLU A 7 7.62 -20.87 0.48
N ALA A 8 6.71 -20.48 -0.42
CA ALA A 8 7.07 -19.87 -1.69
C ALA A 8 7.16 -18.35 -1.52
N TYR A 9 8.24 -17.75 -2.01
CA TYR A 9 8.49 -16.31 -1.96
C TYR A 9 8.61 -15.71 -3.36
N VAL A 10 8.27 -14.42 -3.48
CA VAL A 10 8.47 -13.62 -4.69
C VAL A 10 9.50 -12.54 -4.38
N ILE A 11 10.52 -12.43 -5.25
CA ILE A 11 11.49 -11.34 -5.21
C ILE A 11 11.01 -10.29 -6.22
N SER A 12 10.82 -9.06 -5.75
CA SER A 12 10.41 -7.92 -6.58
C SER A 12 11.38 -6.76 -6.37
N LEU A 13 11.69 -6.04 -7.45
CA LEU A 13 12.52 -4.86 -7.36
C LEU A 13 11.77 -3.77 -6.59
N TYR A 14 12.41 -3.26 -5.53
CA TYR A 14 11.84 -2.19 -4.72
C TYR A 14 11.88 -0.85 -5.50
N ILE A 15 10.74 -0.16 -5.54
CA ILE A 15 10.65 1.18 -6.13
C ILE A 15 11.25 2.19 -5.14
N ASN A 16 12.50 2.57 -5.37
CA ASN A 16 13.29 3.43 -4.49
C ASN A 16 13.05 4.94 -4.69
N ASN A 17 12.49 5.34 -5.83
CA ASN A 17 12.07 6.72 -6.11
C ASN A 17 10.55 6.81 -6.36
N PRO A 18 9.71 6.60 -5.34
CA PRO A 18 8.26 6.66 -5.48
C PRO A 18 7.78 8.11 -5.64
N LEU A 19 6.63 8.29 -6.28
CA LEU A 19 5.89 9.56 -6.21
C LEU A 19 5.46 9.81 -4.76
N LEU A 20 5.69 11.03 -4.29
CA LEU A 20 5.36 11.45 -2.93
C LEU A 20 4.33 12.57 -2.97
N ILE A 21 3.35 12.51 -2.06
CA ILE A 21 2.43 13.63 -1.80
C ILE A 21 2.63 14.04 -0.34
N GLY A 22 2.94 15.32 -0.12
CA GLY A 22 3.33 15.82 1.22
C GLY A 22 4.58 15.13 1.79
N GLY A 23 5.44 14.59 0.92
CA GLY A 23 6.64 13.84 1.33
C GLY A 23 6.38 12.43 1.85
N ARG A 24 5.15 11.90 1.71
CA ARG A 24 4.78 10.54 2.16
C ARG A 24 4.52 9.63 0.96
N LYS A 25 4.95 8.38 1.10
CA LYS A 25 4.68 7.32 0.12
C LYS A 25 3.21 6.90 0.20
N PHE A 26 2.63 6.53 -0.94
CA PHE A 26 1.26 6.06 -1.01
C PHE A 26 1.08 5.00 -2.10
N ASP A 27 -0.02 4.26 -2.01
CA ASP A 27 -0.54 3.42 -3.10
C ASP A 27 -1.98 3.82 -3.46
N LEU A 28 -2.41 3.46 -4.67
CA LEU A 28 -3.77 3.70 -5.16
C LEU A 28 -4.61 2.44 -5.02
N ARG A 29 -5.70 2.53 -4.26
CA ARG A 29 -6.75 1.52 -4.24
C ARG A 29 -7.82 1.84 -5.28
N LEU A 30 -7.80 1.07 -6.36
CA LEU A 30 -8.81 1.11 -7.41
C LEU A 30 -9.71 -0.13 -7.31
N TYR A 31 -11.00 0.05 -7.59
CA TYR A 31 -11.99 -1.03 -7.56
C TYR A 31 -12.39 -1.42 -8.97
N VAL A 32 -12.31 -2.72 -9.26
CA VAL A 32 -12.70 -3.30 -10.55
C VAL A 32 -13.67 -4.46 -10.32
N LEU A 33 -14.83 -4.40 -10.97
CA LEU A 33 -15.79 -5.51 -11.03
C LEU A 33 -15.59 -6.24 -12.35
N VAL A 34 -15.23 -7.53 -12.29
CA VAL A 34 -15.24 -8.40 -13.46
C VAL A 34 -16.52 -9.22 -13.45
N SER A 35 -17.35 -9.05 -14.47
CA SER A 35 -18.68 -9.69 -14.56
C SER A 35 -18.65 -10.97 -15.39
N THR A 36 -17.83 -11.02 -16.45
CA THR A 36 -17.66 -12.19 -17.31
C THR A 36 -16.20 -12.26 -17.77
N TYR A 37 -15.66 -13.47 -17.93
CA TYR A 37 -14.31 -13.68 -18.46
C TYR A 37 -14.30 -14.06 -19.95
N ARG A 38 -15.43 -14.54 -20.49
CA ARG A 38 -15.60 -14.92 -21.90
C ARG A 38 -17.01 -14.55 -22.40
N PRO A 39 -17.20 -13.40 -23.07
CA PRO A 39 -16.19 -12.37 -23.33
C PRO A 39 -15.75 -11.68 -22.03
N LEU A 40 -14.56 -11.08 -21.99
CA LEU A 40 -14.11 -10.32 -20.84
C LEU A 40 -14.95 -9.03 -20.72
N ARG A 41 -15.62 -8.84 -19.58
CA ARG A 41 -16.37 -7.63 -19.26
C ARG A 41 -16.05 -7.19 -17.84
N TYR A 42 -15.43 -6.02 -17.72
CA TYR A 42 -15.06 -5.42 -16.46
C TYR A 42 -15.51 -3.96 -16.36
N TYR A 43 -15.65 -3.47 -15.13
CA TYR A 43 -16.08 -2.12 -14.80
C TYR A 43 -15.14 -1.55 -13.75
N MET A 44 -14.57 -0.38 -14.01
CA MET A 44 -13.81 0.36 -13.00
C MET A 44 -14.76 1.29 -12.24
N HIS A 45 -14.71 1.26 -10.92
CA HIS A 45 -15.42 2.23 -10.10
C HIS A 45 -14.81 3.62 -10.29
N LYS A 46 -15.65 4.66 -10.36
CA LYS A 46 -15.18 6.04 -10.60
C LYS A 46 -14.33 6.59 -9.46
N LEU A 47 -14.59 6.14 -8.24
CA LEU A 47 -13.88 6.59 -7.05
C LEU A 47 -12.90 5.50 -6.58
N GLY A 48 -11.66 5.91 -6.38
CA GLY A 48 -10.65 5.18 -5.62
C GLY A 48 -10.13 6.06 -4.49
N PHE A 49 -9.15 5.58 -3.75
CA PHE A 49 -8.46 6.38 -2.74
C PHE A 49 -6.99 6.03 -2.65
N CYS A 50 -6.24 6.92 -2.03
CA CYS A 50 -4.83 6.73 -1.74
C CYS A 50 -4.66 6.24 -0.28
N CYS A 51 -3.87 5.20 -0.08
CA CYS A 51 -3.40 4.76 1.25
C CYS A 51 -2.01 5.34 1.48
N PHE A 52 -1.84 6.13 2.53
CA PHE A 52 -0.58 6.79 2.84
C PHE A 52 0.17 6.08 3.96
N CYS A 53 1.50 6.11 3.86
CA CYS A 53 2.35 5.94 5.03
C CYS A 53 2.13 7.10 6.01
N THR A 54 2.24 6.84 7.32
CA THR A 54 2.16 7.87 8.36
C THR A 54 3.42 8.71 8.41
N VAL A 55 4.58 8.09 8.15
CA VAL A 55 5.91 8.72 8.19
C VAL A 55 6.35 9.22 6.81
N LYS A 56 7.16 10.29 6.77
CA LYS A 56 7.78 10.80 5.53
C LYS A 56 8.71 9.76 4.92
N TYR A 57 8.71 9.69 3.59
CA TYR A 57 9.57 8.79 2.86
C TYR A 57 11.04 9.18 2.96
N THR A 58 11.90 8.20 3.15
CA THR A 58 13.35 8.35 3.03
C THR A 58 13.92 7.16 2.26
N PRO A 59 14.85 7.38 1.31
CA PRO A 59 15.54 6.31 0.61
C PRO A 59 16.72 5.74 1.42
N SER A 60 16.97 6.22 2.64
CA SER A 60 18.12 5.80 3.44
C SER A 60 18.10 4.30 3.71
N THR A 61 19.23 3.63 3.48
CA THR A 61 19.39 2.20 3.79
C THR A 61 19.26 1.90 5.28
N SER A 62 19.56 2.88 6.14
CA SER A 62 19.37 2.76 7.59
C SER A 62 17.92 2.59 8.01
N GLU A 63 16.97 3.04 7.18
CA GLU A 63 15.54 3.05 7.46
C GLU A 63 14.78 1.96 6.69
N LEU A 64 15.47 1.08 5.93
CA LEU A 64 14.82 0.03 5.15
C LEU A 64 13.96 -0.93 5.98
N ASN A 65 14.34 -1.13 7.25
CA ASN A 65 13.59 -1.97 8.18
C ASN A 65 12.39 -1.24 8.80
N ASN A 66 12.27 0.08 8.61
CA ASN A 66 11.17 0.87 9.11
C ASN A 66 9.95 0.72 8.19
N MET A 67 9.12 -0.28 8.52
CA MET A 67 7.91 -0.61 7.76
C MET A 67 6.93 0.57 7.63
N PHE A 68 6.93 1.52 8.57
CA PHE A 68 6.03 2.68 8.53
C PHE A 68 6.36 3.67 7.41
N VAL A 69 7.62 3.70 6.96
CA VAL A 69 8.10 4.52 5.83
C VAL A 69 7.78 3.86 4.49
N HIS A 70 7.91 2.53 4.43
CA HIS A 70 8.00 1.79 3.18
C HIS A 70 6.72 1.02 2.79
N LEU A 71 5.85 0.68 3.74
CA LEU A 71 4.66 -0.14 3.53
C LEU A 71 3.38 0.63 3.85
N THR A 72 2.51 0.79 2.87
CA THR A 72 1.27 1.60 2.97
C THR A 72 0.08 0.83 3.57
N ASN A 73 0.26 -0.45 3.90
CA ASN A 73 -0.81 -1.31 4.38
C ASN A 73 -1.39 -0.81 5.71
N VAL A 74 -2.71 -0.63 5.76
CA VAL A 74 -3.44 -0.21 6.98
C VAL A 74 -3.14 -1.11 8.18
N ALA A 75 -2.99 -2.43 7.96
CA ALA A 75 -2.68 -3.39 9.01
C ALA A 75 -1.35 -3.10 9.73
N ILE A 76 -0.39 -2.50 9.03
CA ILE A 76 0.89 -2.05 9.60
C ILE A 76 0.72 -0.63 10.14
N GLN A 77 0.19 0.27 9.30
CA GLN A 77 0.11 1.70 9.60
C GLN A 77 -0.71 2.03 10.85
N LYS A 78 -1.73 1.23 11.19
CA LYS A 78 -2.56 1.41 12.40
C LYS A 78 -1.79 1.33 13.73
N HIS A 79 -0.59 0.76 13.71
CA HIS A 79 0.28 0.64 14.88
C HIS A 79 1.29 1.79 14.99
N GLY A 80 1.33 2.72 14.03
CA GLY A 80 2.19 3.89 14.10
C GLY A 80 1.59 4.98 14.99
N GLU A 81 2.44 5.73 15.68
CA GLU A 81 2.01 6.79 16.61
C GLU A 81 1.20 7.89 15.90
N ASP A 82 1.53 8.20 14.65
CA ASP A 82 0.86 9.24 13.85
C ASP A 82 -0.40 8.74 13.10
N TYR A 83 -0.94 7.58 13.45
CA TYR A 83 -2.11 7.02 12.76
C TYR A 83 -3.41 7.73 13.16
N ASN A 84 -4.03 8.42 12.20
CA ASN A 84 -5.35 9.02 12.41
C ASN A 84 -6.45 7.96 12.34
N GLN A 85 -7.09 7.65 13.47
CA GLN A 85 -8.17 6.64 13.53
C GLN A 85 -9.46 7.07 12.81
N ILE A 86 -9.69 8.37 12.62
CA ILE A 86 -10.91 8.90 11.98
C ILE A 86 -10.84 8.75 10.45
N HIS A 87 -9.66 8.99 9.87
CA HIS A 87 -9.43 8.95 8.43
C HIS A 87 -8.58 7.75 7.99
N GLY A 88 -8.27 6.84 8.92
CA GLY A 88 -7.50 5.61 8.75
C GLY A 88 -6.46 5.61 7.64
N GLY A 89 -5.30 6.27 7.79
CA GLY A 89 -4.23 6.31 6.77
C GLY A 89 -4.62 6.84 5.37
N THR A 90 -5.90 7.14 5.11
CA THR A 90 -6.42 7.66 3.84
C THR A 90 -6.35 9.18 3.87
N GLY A 91 -5.15 9.68 3.63
CA GLY A 91 -4.84 11.10 3.61
C GLY A 91 -5.09 11.77 2.25
N ALA A 92 -6.27 11.66 1.65
CA ALA A 92 -6.76 12.62 0.65
C ALA A 92 -8.17 12.25 0.18
N ARG A 93 -9.19 12.92 0.72
CA ARG A 93 -10.21 13.43 -0.19
C ARG A 93 -9.54 14.60 -0.89
N GLY A 94 -9.31 14.48 -2.20
CA GLY A 94 -9.09 15.68 -3.02
C GLY A 94 -10.30 16.62 -2.85
N PRO A 95 -10.16 17.92 -3.19
CA PRO A 95 -11.30 18.83 -3.20
C PRO A 95 -12.49 18.24 -3.97
#